data_AF-A0A7C7GIT6-F1
#
_entry.id   AF-A0A7C7GIT6-F1
#
_cell.length_a   1.000
_cell.length_b   1.000
_cell.length_c   1.000
_cell.angle_alpha   90.00
_cell.angle_beta   90.00
_cell.angle_gamma   90.00
#
_symmetry.space_group_name_H-M   'P 1'
#
loop_
_entity.id
_entity.type
_entity.pdbx_description
1 polymer ?
#
loop_
_entity_poly.entity_id
_entity_poly.type
_entity_poly.pdbx_seq_one_letter_code
_entity_poly.pdbx_strand_id
1 'polypeptide(L)'
;GTLARISVHSALLWIANIFSIYPLYYAFDLQQKTVFSLLIVAVMISVLITVVPTPGFLGSYNAGIFIGLHEIMGESEAKSVSLGMVGWVLFSGVILAAGLYFVFHEHMSLKKLARVKTDKDTSL
;
A
#
# COMPACT_ATOMS: atom_id res chain seq x y z
N GLY A 1 10.73 -11.52 -24.22
CA GLY A 1 9.32 -11.31 -24.63
C GLY A 1 8.59 -10.46 -23.61
N THR A 2 7.50 -9.78 -24.02
CA THR A 2 6.73 -8.85 -23.18
C THR A 2 6.28 -9.46 -21.85
N LEU A 3 5.84 -10.73 -21.85
CA LEU A 3 5.44 -11.46 -20.65
C LEU A 3 6.57 -11.54 -19.61
N ALA A 4 7.77 -11.94 -20.04
CA ALA A 4 8.93 -12.01 -19.15
C ALA A 4 9.26 -10.65 -18.52
N ARG A 5 9.14 -9.55 -19.29
CA ARG A 5 9.35 -8.20 -18.78
C ARG A 5 8.30 -7.85 -17.71
N ILE A 6 7.02 -8.10 -17.98
CA ILE A 6 5.94 -7.86 -17.02
C ILE A 6 6.18 -8.66 -15.73
N SER A 7 6.47 -9.96 -15.85
CA SER A 7 6.72 -10.81 -14.67
C SER A 7 7.87 -10.30 -13.81
N VAL A 8 8.98 -9.88 -14.44
CA VAL A 8 10.12 -9.31 -13.71
C VAL A 8 9.75 -8.00 -13.01
N HIS A 9 9.06 -7.09 -13.69
CA HIS A 9 8.67 -5.80 -13.08
C HIS A 9 7.66 -6.02 -11.93
N SER A 10 6.70 -6.93 -12.11
CA SER A 10 5.77 -7.30 -11.04
C SER A 10 6.49 -7.88 -9.82
N ALA A 11 7.44 -8.80 -10.03
CA ALA A 11 8.23 -9.36 -8.93
C ALA A 11 9.04 -8.29 -8.19
N LEU A 12 9.69 -7.37 -8.94
CA LEU A 12 10.42 -6.26 -8.35
C LEU A 12 9.52 -5.32 -7.54
N LEU A 13 8.31 -5.02 -8.04
CA LEU A 13 7.33 -4.22 -7.30
C LEU A 13 6.88 -4.90 -6.01
N TRP A 14 6.66 -6.21 -6.04
CA TRP A 14 6.33 -6.98 -4.83
C TRP A 14 7.47 -6.94 -3.82
N ILE A 15 8.70 -7.19 -4.25
CA ILE A 15 9.88 -7.11 -3.38
C ILE A 15 10.00 -5.70 -2.79
N ALA A 16 9.91 -4.66 -3.61
CA ALA A 16 9.99 -3.28 -3.13
C ALA A 16 8.89 -2.96 -2.10
N ASN A 17 7.66 -3.42 -2.32
CA ASN A 17 6.55 -3.22 -1.37
C ASN A 17 6.75 -4.00 -0.06
N ILE A 18 7.23 -5.24 -0.12
CA ILE A 18 7.48 -6.04 1.09
C ILE A 18 8.59 -5.41 1.93
N PHE A 19 9.67 -4.95 1.30
CA PHE A 19 10.81 -4.40 2.02
C PHE A 19 10.65 -2.93 2.43
N SER A 20 9.71 -2.18 1.84
CA SER A 20 9.48 -0.77 2.18
C SER A 20 9.04 -0.56 3.64
N ILE A 21 8.37 -1.55 4.24
CA ILE A 21 7.89 -1.49 5.62
C ILE A 21 8.96 -1.90 6.65
N TYR A 22 10.04 -2.56 6.20
CA TYR A 22 11.06 -3.12 7.11
C TYR A 22 11.78 -2.08 7.98
N PRO A 23 12.10 -0.86 7.50
CA PRO A 23 12.63 0.19 8.38
C PRO A 23 11.71 0.52 9.56
N LEU A 24 10.39 0.40 9.39
CA LEU A 24 9.44 0.63 10.48
C LEU A 24 9.54 -0.43 11.57
N TYR A 25 9.95 -1.65 11.26
CA TYR A 25 10.14 -2.69 12.27
C TYR A 25 11.21 -2.30 13.29
N TYR A 26 12.23 -1.57 12.85
CA TYR A 26 13.25 -0.99 13.73
C TYR A 26 12.75 0.27 14.43
N ALA A 27 12.05 1.16 13.72
CA ALA A 27 11.53 2.40 14.29
C ALA A 27 10.52 2.16 15.44
N PHE A 28 9.68 1.12 15.32
CA PHE A 28 8.70 0.71 16.33
C PHE A 28 9.24 -0.36 17.30
N ASP A 29 10.50 -0.75 17.15
CA ASP A 29 11.16 -1.78 17.93
C ASP A 29 10.33 -3.07 18.07
N LEU A 30 9.96 -3.67 16.95
CA LEU A 30 9.23 -4.96 16.94
C LEU A 30 10.14 -6.10 17.43
N GLN A 31 9.59 -7.11 18.09
CA GLN A 31 10.35 -8.29 18.50
C GLN A 31 10.82 -9.10 17.29
N GLN A 32 9.95 -9.34 16.30
CA GLN A 32 10.24 -10.17 15.14
C GLN A 32 10.70 -9.35 13.93
N LYS A 33 12.02 -9.19 13.78
CA LYS A 33 12.65 -8.45 12.67
C LYS A 33 13.20 -9.38 11.58
N THR A 34 12.37 -10.31 11.09
CA THR A 34 12.77 -11.31 10.08
C THR A 34 12.07 -11.10 8.75
N VAL A 35 12.66 -11.63 7.67
CA VAL A 35 12.00 -11.65 6.34
C VAL A 35 10.69 -12.43 6.38
N PHE A 36 10.60 -13.49 7.21
CA PHE A 36 9.37 -14.26 7.36
C PHE A 36 8.23 -13.42 7.96
N SER A 37 8.54 -12.58 8.94
CA SER A 37 7.57 -11.64 9.52
C SER A 37 7.04 -10.63 8.48
N LEU A 38 7.92 -10.10 7.61
CA LEU A 38 7.51 -9.24 6.49
C LEU A 38 6.58 -9.96 5.52
N LEU A 39 6.87 -11.22 5.20
CA LEU A 39 6.03 -12.02 4.30
C LEU A 39 4.64 -12.28 4.90
N ILE A 40 4.54 -12.56 6.20
CA ILE A 40 3.25 -12.70 6.89
C ILE A 40 2.45 -11.41 6.74
N VAL A 41 3.04 -10.26 7.09
CA VAL A 41 2.35 -8.96 6.99
C VAL A 41 1.92 -8.67 5.55
N ALA A 42 2.79 -8.91 4.57
CA ALA A 42 2.47 -8.69 3.16
C ALA A 42 1.31 -9.57 2.67
N VAL A 43 1.30 -10.86 3.04
CA VAL A 43 0.21 -11.79 2.71
C VAL A 43 -1.08 -11.33 3.37
N MET A 44 -1.06 -10.99 4.66
CA MET A 44 -2.24 -10.54 5.38
C MET A 44 -2.84 -9.26 4.78
N ILE A 45 -2.02 -8.25 4.49
CA ILE A 45 -2.46 -7.03 3.80
C ILE A 45 -3.09 -7.38 2.45
N SER A 46 -2.44 -8.24 1.65
CA SER A 46 -2.91 -8.61 0.31
C SER A 46 -4.27 -9.29 0.34
N VAL A 47 -4.45 -10.24 1.26
CA VAL A 47 -5.73 -10.94 1.45
C VAL A 47 -6.83 -9.95 1.85
N LEU A 48 -6.57 -9.13 2.87
CA LEU A 48 -7.58 -8.23 3.43
C LEU A 48 -7.98 -7.12 2.46
N ILE A 49 -7.03 -6.55 1.71
CA ILE A 49 -7.34 -5.56 0.66
C ILE A 49 -8.16 -6.17 -0.47
N THR A 50 -7.89 -7.43 -0.83
CA THR A 50 -8.62 -8.13 -1.90
C THR A 50 -10.05 -8.47 -1.48
N VAL A 51 -10.24 -8.97 -0.25
CA VAL A 51 -11.54 -9.44 0.25
C VAL A 51 -12.42 -8.28 0.73
N VAL A 52 -11.82 -7.25 1.32
CA VAL A 52 -12.54 -6.11 1.92
C VAL A 52 -12.09 -4.80 1.24
N PRO A 53 -12.77 -4.40 0.14
CA PRO A 53 -12.45 -3.15 -0.54
C PRO A 53 -12.91 -1.97 0.32
N THR A 54 -11.96 -1.26 0.93
CA THR A 54 -12.21 -0.04 1.71
C THR A 54 -11.69 1.19 0.95
N PRO A 55 -12.30 2.39 1.11
CA PRO A 55 -11.79 3.61 0.48
C PRO A 55 -10.33 3.86 0.83
N GLY A 56 -9.47 4.00 -0.20
CA GLY A 56 -8.03 4.19 -0.02
C GLY A 56 -7.32 3.03 0.70
N PHE A 57 -7.99 1.88 0.85
CA PHE A 57 -7.54 0.71 1.59
C PHE A 57 -7.19 0.98 3.07
N LEU A 58 -7.62 2.10 3.63
CA LEU A 58 -7.21 2.53 4.97
C LEU A 58 -7.55 1.48 6.04
N GLY A 59 -8.78 0.96 6.02
CA GLY A 59 -9.22 -0.05 6.99
C GLY A 59 -8.55 -1.41 6.76
N SER A 60 -8.64 -1.94 5.54
CA SER A 60 -8.15 -3.29 5.23
C SER A 60 -6.62 -3.42 5.28
N TYR A 61 -5.88 -2.38 4.92
CA TYR A 61 -4.42 -2.33 5.09
C TYR A 61 -4.03 -2.40 6.57
N ASN A 62 -4.64 -1.56 7.41
CA ASN A 62 -4.36 -1.54 8.85
C ASN A 62 -4.77 -2.85 9.53
N ALA A 63 -5.90 -3.44 9.14
CA ALA A 63 -6.32 -4.74 9.64
C ALA A 63 -5.31 -5.84 9.27
N GLY A 64 -4.77 -5.84 8.04
CA GLY A 64 -3.75 -6.79 7.62
C GLY A 64 -2.46 -6.70 8.46
N ILE A 65 -2.01 -5.47 8.76
CA ILE A 65 -0.85 -5.24 9.63
C ILE A 65 -1.15 -5.67 11.07
N PHE A 66 -2.30 -5.28 11.61
CA PHE A 66 -2.71 -5.64 12.96
C PHE A 66 -2.78 -7.15 13.16
N ILE A 67 -3.46 -7.87 12.27
CA ILE A 67 -3.57 -9.33 12.35
C ILE A 67 -2.18 -9.98 12.17
N GLY A 68 -1.39 -9.50 11.20
CA GLY A 68 -0.03 -10.02 10.99
C GLY A 68 0.86 -9.87 12.22
N LEU A 69 0.96 -8.66 12.77
CA LEU A 69 1.85 -8.34 13.87
C LEU A 69 1.32 -8.78 15.24
N HIS A 70 0.07 -8.42 15.58
CA HIS A 70 -0.51 -8.67 16.89
C HIS A 70 -1.03 -10.11 17.03
N GLU A 71 -1.99 -10.49 16.17
CA GLU A 71 -2.70 -11.77 16.33
C GLU A 71 -1.82 -12.98 15.98
N ILE A 72 -1.01 -12.89 14.92
CA ILE A 72 -0.17 -14.02 14.48
C ILE A 72 1.18 -14.04 15.18
N MET A 73 1.82 -12.88 15.36
CA MET A 73 3.21 -12.79 15.85
C MET A 73 3.35 -12.35 17.31
N GLY A 74 2.25 -11.92 17.96
CA GLY A 74 2.25 -11.55 19.37
C GLY A 74 2.89 -10.19 19.69
N GLU A 75 3.08 -9.32 18.70
CA GLU A 75 3.55 -7.94 18.93
C GLU A 75 2.51 -7.13 19.71
N SER A 76 2.93 -6.10 20.44
CA SER A 76 1.98 -5.29 21.22
C SER A 76 0.97 -4.58 20.30
N GLU A 77 -0.30 -4.56 20.71
CA GLU A 77 -1.40 -3.87 20.00
C GLU A 77 -1.04 -2.43 19.63
N ALA A 78 -0.51 -1.66 20.59
CA ALA A 78 -0.16 -0.26 20.37
C ALA A 78 0.90 -0.07 19.26
N LYS A 79 1.93 -0.94 19.21
CA LYS A 79 2.93 -0.92 18.13
C LYS A 79 2.32 -1.31 16.80
N SER A 80 1.49 -2.36 16.77
CA SER A 80 0.86 -2.86 15.54
C SER A 80 -0.07 -1.84 14.88
N VAL A 81 -0.94 -1.18 15.67
CA VAL A 81 -1.84 -0.13 15.18
C VAL A 81 -1.05 1.10 14.72
N SER A 82 -0.05 1.54 15.49
CA SER A 82 0.74 2.73 15.16
C SER A 82 1.58 2.51 13.89
N LEU A 83 2.19 1.33 13.75
CA LEU A 83 2.94 0.96 12.55
C LEU A 83 2.02 0.91 11.33
N GLY A 84 0.81 0.35 11.47
CA GLY A 84 -0.18 0.33 10.40
C GLY A 84 -0.52 1.72 9.89
N MET A 85 -0.79 2.66 10.80
CA MET A 85 -1.16 4.02 10.45
C MET A 85 0.00 4.77 9.79
N VAL A 86 1.21 4.68 10.36
CA VAL A 86 2.40 5.32 9.78
C VAL A 86 2.75 4.70 8.42
N GLY A 87 2.69 3.38 8.31
CA GLY A 87 2.91 2.66 7.05
C GLY A 87 1.93 3.08 5.96
N TRP A 88 0.64 3.21 6.30
CA TRP A 88 -0.37 3.68 5.36
C TRP A 88 -0.12 5.13 4.92
N VAL A 89 0.24 6.02 5.84
CA VAL A 89 0.58 7.42 5.51
C VAL A 89 1.80 7.49 4.59
N LEU A 90 2.84 6.70 4.85
CA LEU A 90 4.03 6.65 3.98
C LEU A 90 3.71 6.08 2.59
N PHE A 91 2.76 5.15 2.50
CA PHE A 91 2.31 4.59 1.22
C PHE A 91 1.34 5.53 0.49
N SER A 92 0.14 5.71 1.02
CA SER A 92 -0.93 6.47 0.37
C SER A 92 -0.71 7.97 0.46
N GLY A 93 -0.18 8.48 1.57
CA GLY A 93 0.05 9.92 1.74
C GLY A 93 1.05 10.48 0.74
N VAL A 94 2.14 9.75 0.46
CA VAL A 94 3.14 10.16 -0.56
C VAL A 94 2.51 10.17 -1.96
N ILE A 95 1.74 9.13 -2.31
CA ILE A 95 1.05 9.05 -3.62
C ILE A 95 0.03 10.19 -3.77
N LEU A 96 -0.77 10.45 -2.72
CA LEU A 96 -1.75 11.53 -2.72
C LEU A 96 -1.08 12.91 -2.81
N ALA A 97 -0.02 13.14 -2.04
CA ALA A 97 0.73 14.40 -2.09
C ALA A 97 1.35 14.64 -3.47
N ALA A 98 1.99 13.63 -4.05
CA ALA A 98 2.55 13.71 -5.40
C ALA A 98 1.45 13.96 -6.45
N GLY A 99 0.33 13.22 -6.38
CA GLY A 99 -0.80 13.40 -7.27
C GLY A 99 -1.41 14.81 -7.21
N LEU A 100 -1.60 15.34 -5.99
CA LEU A 100 -2.09 16.70 -5.79
C LEU A 100 -1.10 17.74 -6.32
N TYR A 101 0.20 17.57 -6.05
CA TYR A 101 1.24 18.45 -6.59
C TYR A 101 1.14 18.53 -8.12
N PHE A 102 1.07 17.40 -8.82
CA PHE A 102 0.95 17.38 -10.28
C PHE A 102 -0.36 18.01 -10.79
N VAL A 103 -1.48 17.77 -10.11
CA VAL A 103 -2.77 18.38 -10.48
C VAL A 103 -2.72 19.91 -10.39
N PHE A 104 -2.18 20.46 -9.30
CA PHE A 104 -2.18 21.90 -9.07
C PHE A 104 -1.05 22.63 -9.79
N HIS A 105 0.14 22.03 -9.86
CA HIS A 105 1.34 22.67 -10.39
C HIS A 105 1.47 22.51 -11.92
N GLU A 106 1.14 21.36 -12.49
CA GLU A 106 1.30 21.12 -13.93
C GLU A 106 0.05 21.47 -14.76
N HIS A 107 -0.95 22.14 -14.16
CA HIS A 107 -2.21 22.50 -14.80
C HIS A 107 -2.85 21.35 -15.58
N MET A 108 -2.72 20.10 -15.09
CA MET A 108 -3.59 19.01 -15.53
C MET A 108 -5.01 19.38 -15.12
N SER A 109 -5.69 20.11 -15.98
CA SER A 109 -7.05 20.57 -15.75
C SER A 109 -7.90 19.36 -15.40
N LEU A 110 -8.41 19.30 -14.17
CA LEU A 110 -9.37 18.27 -13.75
C LEU A 110 -10.56 18.20 -14.72
N LYS A 111 -10.89 19.31 -15.39
CA LYS A 111 -11.88 19.36 -16.48
C LYS A 111 -11.44 18.59 -17.73
N LYS A 112 -10.16 18.64 -18.13
CA LYS A 112 -9.62 17.81 -19.23
C LYS A 112 -9.67 16.32 -18.88
N LEU A 113 -9.28 15.95 -17.66
CA LEU A 113 -9.35 14.56 -17.18
C LEU A 113 -10.79 14.03 -17.12
N ALA A 114 -11.74 14.87 -16.65
CA ALA A 114 -13.17 14.52 -16.66
C ALA A 114 -13.74 14.36 -18.07
N ARG A 115 -13.36 15.24 -19.02
CA ARG A 115 -13.80 15.16 -20.43
C ARG A 115 -13.35 13.85 -21.11
N VAL A 116 -12.09 13.46 -20.91
CA VAL A 116 -11.55 12.22 -21.48
C VAL A 116 -12.28 10.99 -20.96
N LYS A 117 -12.76 11.02 -19.71
CA LYS A 117 -13.57 9.93 -19.14
C LYS A 117 -14.95 9.85 -19.79
N THR A 118 -15.62 11.00 -19.99
CA THR A 118 -16.95 11.06 -20.63
C THR A 118 -16.90 10.65 -22.10
N ASP A 119 -15.91 11.10 -22.88
CA ASP A 119 -15.81 10.74 -24.30
C ASP A 119 -15.60 9.23 -24.49
N LYS A 120 -14.86 8.58 -23.57
CA LYS A 120 -14.65 7.13 -23.59
C LYS A 120 -15.94 6.34 -23.30
N ASP A 121 -16.75 6.80 -22.34
CA ASP A 121 -18.03 6.16 -21.99
C ASP A 121 -19.14 6.41 -23.04
N THR A 122 -19.04 7.48 -23.83
CA THR A 122 -20.01 7.81 -24.91
C THR A 122 -19.62 7.16 -26.25
N SER A 123 -18.38 6.69 -26.38
CA SER A 123 -17.86 5.98 -27.57
C SER A 123 -18.03 4.45 -27.52
N LEU A 124 -18.69 3.94 -26.47
CA LEU A 124 -19.15 2.56 -26.30
C LEU A 124 -20.68 2.51 -26.45
#